data_AF-A0A7W0RDE8-F1
#
_entry.id   AF-A0A7W0RDE8-F1
#
_cell.length_a   1.000
_cell.length_b   1.000
_cell.length_c   1.000
_cell.angle_alpha   90.00
_cell.angle_beta   90.00
_cell.angle_gamma   90.00
#
_symmetry.space_group_name_H-M   'P 1'
#
loop_
_entity.id
_entity.type
_entity.pdbx_description
1 polymer ?
#
loop_
_entity_poly.entity_id
_entity_poly.type
_entity_poly.pdbx_seq_one_letter_code
_entity_poly.pdbx_strand_id
1 'polypeptide(L)'
;MVFAAGEDPYFGIAALVLLVLVIGIFLLLGRYYPGSGAEQLDWKPARSYEDEVRLEMEDVDQMLEAQNERRRASGRPERNEDDVQAQIHADRRELQERAARYKRGDEESPGS
;
A
#
# COMPACT_ATOMS: atom_id res chain seq x y z
N MET A 1 14.23 21.87 43.03
CA MET A 1 14.70 22.94 42.14
C MET A 1 13.95 22.79 40.83
N VAL A 2 12.79 23.44 40.71
CA VAL A 2 11.97 23.45 39.48
C VAL A 2 11.69 24.92 39.22
N PHE A 3 12.28 25.46 38.16
CA PHE A 3 12.08 26.85 37.75
C PHE A 3 10.63 27.01 37.29
N ALA A 4 9.90 27.92 37.92
CA ALA A 4 8.58 28.33 37.46
C ALA A 4 8.75 29.01 36.09
N ALA A 5 8.37 28.31 35.03
CA ALA A 5 8.55 28.72 33.62
C ALA A 5 7.67 29.92 33.19
N GLY A 6 7.16 30.72 34.14
CA GLY A 6 6.23 31.82 33.89
C GLY A 6 6.81 33.23 33.98
N GLU A 7 8.05 33.42 34.46
CA GLU A 7 8.56 34.75 34.83
C GLU A 7 9.85 35.17 34.12
N ASP A 8 10.43 34.33 33.25
CA ASP A 8 11.66 34.67 32.52
C ASP A 8 11.33 35.27 31.14
N PRO A 9 11.39 36.61 30.96
CA PRO A 9 11.12 37.25 29.69
C PRO A 9 12.11 36.84 28.60
N TYR A 10 13.32 36.39 28.96
CA TYR A 10 14.33 35.96 28.01
C TYR A 10 14.02 34.59 27.41
N PHE A 11 13.37 33.70 28.18
CA PHE A 11 12.97 32.39 27.66
C PHE A 11 11.96 32.51 26.52
N GLY A 12 10.94 33.36 26.68
CA GLY A 12 9.94 33.60 25.64
C GLY A 12 10.54 34.20 24.38
N ILE A 13 11.45 35.16 24.53
CA ILE A 13 12.17 35.78 23.41
C ILE A 13 13.07 34.75 22.72
N ALA A 14 13.83 33.95 23.46
CA ALA A 14 14.70 32.93 22.91
C ALA A 14 13.91 31.85 22.14
N ALA A 15 12.77 31.41 22.68
CA ALA A 15 11.89 30.45 22.01
C ALA A 15 11.30 31.01 20.71
N LEU A 16 10.88 32.29 20.70
CA LEU A 16 10.38 32.96 19.50
C LEU A 16 11.46 33.11 18.42
N VAL A 17 12.68 33.51 18.82
CA VAL A 17 13.82 33.63 17.90
C VAL A 17 14.16 32.28 17.29
N LEU A 18 14.21 31.22 18.10
CA LEU A 18 14.44 29.86 17.62
C LEU A 18 13.37 29.42 16.63
N LEU A 19 12.09 29.67 16.93
CA LEU A 19 10.98 29.32 16.05
C LEU A 19 11.10 30.02 14.68
N VAL A 20 11.36 31.33 14.69
CA VAL A 20 11.55 32.11 13.46
C VAL A 20 12.77 31.60 12.68
N LEU A 21 13.85 31.25 13.37
CA LEU A 21 15.06 30.71 12.74
C LEU A 21 14.79 29.36 12.07
N VAL A 22 14.09 28.45 12.75
CA VAL A 22 13.71 27.13 12.20
C VAL A 22 12.81 27.30 10.98
N ILE A 23 11.77 28.13 11.07
CA ILE A 23 10.88 28.43 9.94
C ILE A 23 11.70 29.04 8.78
N GLY A 24 12.58 29.99 9.08
CA GLY A 24 13.48 30.60 8.10
C GLY A 24 14.34 29.58 7.38
N ILE A 25 14.95 28.64 8.10
CA ILE A 25 15.73 27.55 7.50
C ILE A 25 14.88 26.70 6.57
N PHE A 26 13.67 26.30 6.96
CA PHE A 26 12.79 25.53 6.08
C PHE A 26 12.38 26.31 4.82
N LEU A 27 12.09 27.60 4.95
CA LEU A 27 11.78 28.46 3.80
C LEU A 27 13.00 28.63 2.88
N LEU A 28 14.20 28.79 3.43
CA LEU A 28 15.45 28.82 2.67
C LEU A 28 15.68 27.49 1.94
N LEU A 29 15.55 26.36 2.62
CA LEU A 29 15.70 25.04 2.00
C LEU A 29 14.69 24.85 0.86
N GLY A 30 13.41 25.18 1.08
CA GLY A 30 12.39 25.09 0.03
C GLY A 30 12.66 26.03 -1.15
N ARG A 31 13.23 27.22 -0.91
CA ARG A 31 13.52 28.22 -1.94
C ARG A 31 14.79 27.93 -2.74
N TYR A 32 15.83 27.40 -2.11
CA TYR A 32 17.14 27.18 -2.72
C TYR A 32 17.36 25.73 -3.18
N TYR A 33 16.65 24.77 -2.58
CA TYR A 33 16.67 23.35 -2.97
C TYR A 33 15.26 22.87 -3.36
N PRO A 34 14.63 23.46 -4.39
CA PRO A 34 13.37 22.97 -4.91
C PRO A 34 13.59 21.62 -5.61
N GLY A 35 13.25 20.52 -4.94
CA GLY A 35 13.26 19.17 -5.51
C GLY A 35 12.49 18.21 -4.60
N SER A 36 11.67 17.35 -5.20
CA SER A 36 10.96 16.32 -4.42
C SER A 36 11.97 15.26 -3.97
N GLY A 37 11.82 14.69 -2.77
CA GLY A 37 12.71 13.61 -2.29
C GLY A 37 12.80 12.41 -3.25
N ALA A 38 11.81 12.26 -4.14
CA ALA A 38 11.79 11.26 -5.21
C ALA A 38 12.80 11.54 -6.34
N GLU A 39 13.05 12.80 -6.71
CA GLU A 39 14.06 13.15 -7.73
C GLU A 39 15.49 12.98 -7.21
N GLN A 40 15.72 13.05 -5.90
CA GLN A 40 17.04 12.82 -5.31
C GLN A 40 17.42 11.33 -5.22
N LEU A 41 16.43 10.44 -5.21
CA LEU A 41 16.64 9.00 -5.04
C LEU A 41 16.80 8.24 -6.35
N ASP A 42 16.58 8.89 -7.51
CA ASP A 42 16.75 8.31 -8.86
C ASP A 42 16.24 6.85 -8.93
N TRP A 43 15.12 6.57 -8.26
CA TRP A 43 14.63 5.21 -8.08
C TRP A 43 14.13 4.69 -9.44
N LYS A 44 15.02 3.99 -10.12
CA LYS A 44 14.73 3.27 -11.35
C LYS A 44 14.41 1.83 -10.97
N PRO A 45 13.29 1.25 -11.43
CA PRO A 45 13.01 -0.17 -11.20
C PRO A 45 14.23 -0.99 -11.59
N ALA A 46 14.66 -1.90 -10.71
CA ALA A 46 15.91 -2.64 -10.89
C ALA A 46 15.88 -3.56 -12.13
N ARG A 47 14.70 -3.80 -12.73
CA ARG A 47 14.48 -4.71 -13.85
C ARG A 47 13.50 -4.12 -14.86
N SER A 48 13.57 -4.62 -16.08
CA SER A 48 12.64 -4.26 -17.15
C SER A 48 11.26 -4.88 -16.91
N TYR A 49 10.23 -4.32 -17.54
CA TYR A 49 8.86 -4.85 -17.48
C TYR A 49 8.77 -6.29 -18.00
N GLU A 50 9.52 -6.63 -19.05
CA GLU A 50 9.55 -7.97 -19.64
C GLU A 50 10.13 -9.00 -18.68
N ASP A 51 11.10 -8.61 -17.85
CA ASP A 51 11.69 -9.47 -16.83
C ASP A 51 10.73 -9.68 -15.66
N GLU A 52 9.99 -8.64 -15.26
CA GLU A 52 8.97 -8.74 -14.20
C GLU A 52 7.85 -9.70 -14.60
N VAL A 53 7.32 -9.58 -15.81
CA VAL A 53 6.27 -10.47 -16.33
C VAL A 53 6.75 -11.93 -16.34
N ARG A 54 8.00 -12.18 -16.75
CA ARG A 54 8.56 -13.54 -16.77
C ARG A 54 8.68 -14.13 -15.36
N LEU A 55 9.16 -13.33 -14.41
CA LEU A 55 9.28 -13.76 -13.01
C LEU A 55 7.93 -14.03 -12.37
N GLU A 56 6.91 -13.21 -12.70
CA GLU A 56 5.55 -13.41 -12.21
C GLU A 56 4.93 -14.71 -12.78
N MET A 57 5.16 -15.00 -14.07
CA MET A 57 4.74 -16.27 -14.66
C MET A 57 5.40 -17.48 -13.97
N GLU A 58 6.71 -17.41 -13.72
CA GLU A 58 7.45 -18.47 -13.03
C GLU A 58 6.98 -18.67 -11.57
N ASP A 59 6.59 -17.58 -10.88
CA ASP A 59 6.04 -17.66 -9.53
C ASP A 59 4.67 -18.35 -9.51
N VAL A 60 3.80 -18.05 -10.48
CA VAL A 60 2.49 -18.72 -10.63
C VAL A 60 2.64 -20.22 -10.89
N ASP A 61 3.57 -20.61 -11.75
CA ASP A 61 3.84 -22.04 -12.04
C ASP A 61 4.30 -22.79 -10.78
N GLN A 62 5.18 -22.18 -9.99
CA GLN A 62 5.63 -22.76 -8.72
C GLN A 62 4.47 -22.89 -7.71
N MET A 63 3.58 -21.91 -7.64
CA MET A 63 2.39 -22.00 -6.79
C MET A 63 1.44 -23.13 -7.24
N LEU A 64 1.25 -23.30 -8.55
CA LEU A 64 0.41 -24.37 -9.09
C LEU A 64 1.00 -25.75 -8.77
N GLU A 65 2.30 -25.92 -8.95
CA GLU A 65 2.99 -27.17 -8.63
C GLU A 65 2.91 -27.51 -7.14
N ALA A 66 3.13 -26.53 -6.26
CA ALA A 66 2.99 -26.72 -4.81
C ALA A 66 1.56 -27.11 -4.41
N GLN A 67 0.54 -26.58 -5.09
CA GLN A 67 -0.84 -27.00 -4.87
C GLN A 67 -1.09 -28.43 -5.38
N ASN A 68 -0.54 -28.78 -6.54
CA ASN A 68 -0.66 -30.11 -7.11
C ASN A 68 0.04 -31.16 -6.26
N GLU A 69 1.21 -30.85 -5.68
CA GLU A 69 1.87 -31.73 -4.71
C GLU A 69 0.95 -32.08 -3.53
N ARG A 70 0.29 -31.08 -2.94
CA ARG A 70 -0.70 -31.29 -1.87
C ARG A 70 -1.92 -32.09 -2.34
N ARG A 71 -2.35 -31.91 -3.59
CA ARG A 71 -3.46 -32.66 -4.20
C ARG A 71 -3.09 -34.12 -4.41
N ARG A 72 -1.90 -34.40 -4.95
CA ARG A 72 -1.35 -35.76 -5.07
C ARG A 72 -1.30 -36.45 -3.71
N ALA A 73 -0.76 -35.78 -2.69
CA ALA A 73 -0.68 -36.32 -1.33
C ALA A 73 -2.05 -36.66 -0.72
N SER A 74 -3.10 -35.93 -1.11
CA SER A 74 -4.48 -36.16 -0.66
C SER A 74 -5.34 -36.98 -1.63
N GLY A 75 -4.76 -37.51 -2.71
CA GLY A 75 -5.46 -38.30 -3.73
C GLY A 75 -6.47 -37.50 -4.57
N ARG A 76 -6.39 -36.17 -4.55
CA ARG A 76 -7.22 -35.29 -5.37
C ARG A 76 -6.61 -35.15 -6.76
N PRO A 77 -7.42 -34.98 -7.82
CA PRO A 77 -6.90 -34.71 -9.15
C PRO A 77 -6.10 -33.40 -9.15
N GLU A 78 -5.00 -33.42 -9.90
CA GLU A 78 -4.20 -32.24 -10.22
C GLU A 78 -5.01 -31.23 -11.02
N ARG A 79 -4.59 -29.98 -10.98
CA ARG A 79 -5.21 -28.89 -11.72
C ARG A 79 -4.24 -28.32 -12.73
N ASN A 80 -4.79 -27.95 -13.87
CA ASN A 80 -4.09 -27.13 -14.85
C ASN A 80 -4.54 -25.66 -14.76
N GLU A 81 -3.97 -24.83 -15.64
CA GLU A 81 -4.30 -23.41 -15.71
C GLU A 81 -5.78 -23.16 -16.03
N ASP A 82 -6.37 -23.92 -16.96
CA ASP A 82 -7.78 -23.80 -17.34
C ASP A 82 -8.72 -24.07 -16.15
N ASP A 83 -8.41 -25.06 -15.31
CA ASP A 83 -9.16 -25.38 -14.09
C ASP A 83 -9.11 -24.25 -13.07
N VAL A 84 -7.99 -23.54 -13.02
CA VAL A 84 -7.79 -22.37 -12.15
C VAL A 84 -8.58 -21.19 -12.70
N GLN A 85 -8.48 -20.92 -14.02
CA GLN A 85 -9.23 -19.85 -14.68
C GLN A 85 -10.75 -20.06 -14.51
N ALA A 86 -11.24 -21.27 -14.75
CA ALA A 86 -12.65 -21.61 -14.58
C ALA A 86 -13.14 -21.35 -13.15
N GLN A 87 -12.33 -21.68 -12.14
CA GLN A 87 -12.66 -21.39 -10.75
C GLN A 87 -12.68 -19.88 -10.48
N ILE A 88 -11.67 -19.13 -10.92
CA ILE A 88 -11.63 -17.67 -10.74
C ILE A 88 -12.89 -17.03 -11.34
N HIS A 89 -13.33 -17.48 -12.51
CA HIS A 89 -14.56 -17.00 -13.12
C HIS A 89 -15.80 -17.31 -12.29
N ALA A 90 -15.91 -18.50 -11.71
CA ALA A 90 -17.01 -18.88 -10.83
C ALA A 90 -17.02 -18.03 -9.55
N ASP A 91 -15.87 -17.92 -8.87
CA ASP A 91 -15.71 -17.15 -7.64
C ASP A 91 -16.03 -15.67 -7.86
N ARG A 92 -15.58 -15.10 -8.99
CA ARG A 92 -15.87 -13.71 -9.34
C ARG A 92 -17.37 -13.47 -9.56
N ARG A 93 -18.09 -14.42 -10.17
CA ARG A 93 -19.55 -14.33 -10.32
C ARG A 93 -20.24 -14.35 -8.97
N GLU A 94 -19.84 -15.26 -8.08
CA GLU A 94 -20.42 -15.34 -6.73
C GLU A 94 -20.19 -14.04 -5.93
N LEU A 95 -18.99 -13.46 -6.00
CA LEU A 95 -18.69 -12.18 -5.35
C LEU A 95 -19.55 -11.05 -5.90
N GLN A 96 -19.77 -11.00 -7.21
CA GLN A 96 -20.66 -10.01 -7.83
C GLN A 96 -22.11 -10.17 -7.37
N GLU A 97 -22.61 -11.40 -7.28
CA GLU A 97 -23.95 -11.68 -6.77
C GLU A 97 -24.11 -11.28 -5.31
N ARG A 98 -23.11 -11.59 -4.47
CA ARG A 98 -23.07 -11.18 -3.06
C ARG A 98 -23.08 -9.66 -2.95
N ALA A 99 -22.26 -8.95 -3.73
CA ALA A 99 -22.22 -7.49 -3.75
C ALA A 99 -23.55 -6.88 -4.22
N ALA A 100 -24.20 -7.48 -5.23
CA ALA A 100 -25.52 -7.05 -5.68
C ALA A 100 -26.60 -7.26 -4.63
N ARG A 101 -26.54 -8.37 -3.86
CA ARG A 101 -27.44 -8.61 -2.72
C ARG A 101 -27.27 -7.56 -1.63
N TYR A 102 -26.04 -7.20 -1.27
CA TYR A 102 -25.78 -6.13 -0.29
C TYR A 102 -26.37 -4.80 -0.75
N LYS A 103 -26.06 -4.36 -1.99
CA LYS A 103 -26.62 -3.11 -2.52
C LYS A 103 -28.15 -3.09 -2.53
N ARG A 104 -28.80 -4.21 -2.90
CA ARG A 104 -30.25 -4.31 -2.88
C ARG A 104 -30.83 -4.26 -1.47
N GLY A 105 -30.17 -4.92 -0.50
CA GLY A 105 -30.58 -4.87 0.91
C GLY A 105 -30.46 -3.47 1.53
N ASP A 106 -29.47 -2.69 1.11
CA ASP A 106 -29.33 -1.27 1.51
C ASP A 106 -30.43 -0.39 0.88
N GLU A 107 -30.84 -0.67 -0.36
CA GLU A 107 -31.94 0.03 -1.05
C GLU A 107 -33.34 -0.32 -0.49
N GLU A 108 -33.54 -1.54 0.01
CA GLU A 108 -34.79 -2.00 0.66
C GLU A 108 -34.95 -1.59 2.13
N SER A 109 -33.97 -0.86 2.69
CA SER A 109 -34.08 -0.24 4.02
C SER A 109 -34.26 1.29 3.94
N PRO A 110 -35.36 1.82 3.35
CA PRO A 110 -35.67 3.24 3.44
C PRO A 110 -36.30 3.52 4.80
N GLY A 111 -35.46 3.81 5.80
CA GLY A 111 -35.88 4.48 7.03
C GLY A 111 -36.57 3.57 8.05
N SER A 112 -35.84 3.19 9.09
CA SER A 112 -36.40 3.06 10.44
C SER A 112 -36.26 4.39 11.17
#